data_AF-A0A286UUP5-F1
#
_entry.id   AF-A0A286UUP5-F1
#
_cell.length_a   1.000
_cell.length_b   1.000
_cell.length_c   1.000
_cell.angle_alpha   90.00
_cell.angle_beta   90.00
_cell.angle_gamma   90.00
#
_symmetry.space_group_name_H-M   'P 1'
#
loop_
_entity.id
_entity.type
_entity.pdbx_description
1 polymer ?
#
loop_
_entity_poly.entity_id
_entity_poly.type
_entity_poly.pdbx_seq_one_letter_code
_entity_poly.pdbx_strand_id
1 'polypeptide(L)'
;MAAPVQDAIVLLGDSITQYGWEAGCFAQRLSQDYVRKLDVINRGFSGYNTEWAIPVFRQCLATPEKQVLGKRVEIGLPADREFEVTRKYAEAAKAVGEKEGIPVVDVWTAIWEAAGKEQEGLEKYLIDGLHLTVAGYNIVYERLIKVIKEELPELYHENLPVVFPLWDKIDVNNPLRSLERTEV
;
A
#
# COMPACT_ATOMS: atom_id res chain seq x y z
N MET A 1 0.38 -23.82 3.46
CA MET A 1 -0.45 -22.71 3.95
C MET A 1 0.10 -22.28 5.29
N ALA A 2 0.41 -20.99 5.47
CA ALA A 2 0.75 -20.45 6.78
C ALA A 2 -0.56 -20.24 7.57
N ALA A 3 -0.52 -20.46 8.90
CA ALA A 3 -1.63 -20.06 9.75
C ALA A 3 -1.73 -18.52 9.80
N PRO A 4 -2.93 -17.94 9.95
CA PRO A 4 -3.08 -16.50 10.16
C PRO A 4 -2.63 -16.14 11.58
N VAL A 5 -1.31 -15.97 11.75
CA VAL A 5 -0.69 -15.71 13.05
C VAL A 5 -0.69 -14.22 13.39
N GLN A 6 -0.73 -13.35 12.39
CA GLN A 6 -0.79 -11.90 12.54
C GLN A 6 -1.72 -11.29 11.49
N ASP A 7 -2.18 -10.06 11.74
CA ASP A 7 -2.96 -9.31 10.76
C ASP A 7 -2.08 -8.87 9.58
N ALA A 8 -2.71 -8.45 8.49
CA ALA A 8 -2.01 -8.19 7.24
C ALA A 8 -2.37 -6.84 6.61
N ILE A 9 -1.34 -6.17 6.09
CA ILE A 9 -1.47 -5.08 5.12
C ILE A 9 -1.53 -5.72 3.73
N VAL A 10 -2.68 -5.60 3.06
CA VAL A 10 -2.86 -6.10 1.70
C VAL A 10 -2.61 -4.98 0.70
N LEU A 11 -1.60 -5.15 -0.14
CA LEU A 11 -1.28 -4.23 -1.23
C LEU A 11 -1.96 -4.74 -2.50
N LEU A 12 -3.10 -4.16 -2.85
CA LEU A 12 -3.84 -4.50 -4.08
C LEU A 12 -3.59 -3.44 -5.16
N GLY A 13 -3.25 -3.87 -6.36
CA GLY A 13 -3.15 -2.97 -7.50
C GLY A 13 -2.67 -3.64 -8.77
N ASP A 14 -2.05 -2.85 -9.64
CA ASP A 14 -1.59 -3.26 -10.97
C ASP A 14 -0.08 -3.56 -10.98
N SER A 15 0.61 -3.25 -12.10
CA SER A 15 2.05 -3.43 -12.25
C SER A 15 2.87 -2.57 -11.28
N ILE A 16 2.40 -1.38 -10.91
CA ILE A 16 3.10 -0.51 -9.95
C ILE A 16 3.08 -1.15 -8.55
N THR A 17 1.98 -1.81 -8.19
CA THR A 17 1.93 -2.58 -6.94
C THR A 17 2.76 -3.86 -7.03
N GLN A 18 2.69 -4.57 -8.17
CA GLN A 18 3.41 -5.82 -8.39
C GLN A 18 4.93 -5.62 -8.29
N TYR A 19 5.47 -4.62 -9.00
CA TYR A 19 6.90 -4.30 -9.01
C TYR A 19 7.35 -3.52 -7.77
N GLY A 20 6.43 -3.04 -6.94
CA GLY A 20 6.72 -2.46 -5.63
C GLY A 20 7.48 -3.39 -4.67
N TRP A 21 7.57 -4.69 -4.98
CA TRP A 21 8.32 -5.68 -4.20
C TRP A 21 9.81 -5.75 -4.53
N GLU A 22 10.25 -5.09 -5.61
CA GLU A 22 11.66 -5.04 -5.96
C GLU A 22 12.49 -4.33 -4.88
N ALA A 23 13.80 -4.58 -4.87
CA ALA A 23 14.68 -4.06 -3.82
C ALA A 23 14.67 -2.52 -3.78
N GLY A 24 14.41 -1.95 -2.61
CA GLY A 24 14.32 -0.50 -2.41
C GLY A 24 12.95 0.10 -2.71
N CYS A 25 12.00 -0.68 -3.21
CA CYS A 25 10.65 -0.23 -3.53
C CYS A 25 9.72 -0.28 -2.30
N PHE A 26 8.56 0.37 -2.39
CA PHE A 26 7.73 0.65 -1.22
C PHE A 26 7.20 -0.60 -0.51
N ALA A 27 6.78 -1.64 -1.24
CA ALA A 27 6.21 -2.84 -0.65
C ALA A 27 7.30 -3.66 0.08
N GLN A 28 8.49 -3.71 -0.50
CA GLN A 28 9.65 -4.32 0.12
C GLN A 28 10.03 -3.60 1.42
N ARG A 29 10.06 -2.26 1.43
CA ARG A 29 10.34 -1.46 2.64
C ARG A 29 9.27 -1.64 3.71
N LEU A 30 7.98 -1.61 3.34
CA LEU A 30 6.88 -1.92 4.26
C LEU A 30 7.08 -3.30 4.91
N SER A 31 7.43 -4.33 4.13
CA SER A 31 7.65 -5.67 4.69
C SER A 31 8.79 -5.71 5.73
N GLN A 32 9.79 -4.83 5.60
CA GLN A 32 10.86 -4.70 6.58
C GLN A 32 10.40 -4.00 7.85
N ASP A 33 9.66 -2.90 7.74
CA ASP A 33 9.25 -2.09 8.90
C ASP A 33 8.23 -2.81 9.79
N TYR A 34 7.34 -3.57 9.15
CA TYR A 34 6.26 -4.32 9.79
C TYR A 34 6.64 -5.75 10.19
N VAL A 35 7.91 -6.13 10.02
CA VAL A 35 8.39 -7.47 10.38
C VAL A 35 8.03 -7.80 11.85
N ARG A 36 7.43 -8.98 12.05
CA ARG A 36 6.90 -9.46 13.35
C ARG A 36 5.74 -8.64 13.94
N LYS A 37 5.10 -7.77 13.17
CA LYS A 37 3.96 -6.94 13.59
C LYS A 37 2.75 -7.21 12.71
N LEU A 38 2.90 -7.02 11.39
CA LEU A 38 1.88 -7.28 10.38
C LEU A 38 2.53 -7.97 9.17
N ASP A 39 1.80 -8.88 8.54
CA ASP A 39 2.20 -9.41 7.24
C ASP A 39 1.98 -8.36 6.17
N VAL A 40 2.90 -8.23 5.22
CA VAL A 40 2.68 -7.41 4.02
C VAL A 40 2.48 -8.35 2.85
N ILE A 41 1.28 -8.30 2.27
CA ILE A 41 0.88 -9.22 1.20
C ILE A 41 0.74 -8.44 -0.11
N ASN A 42 1.61 -8.75 -1.07
CA ASN A 42 1.50 -8.19 -2.41
C ASN A 42 0.44 -8.95 -3.24
N ARG A 43 -0.55 -8.20 -3.73
CA ARG A 43 -1.61 -8.59 -4.66
C ARG A 43 -1.65 -7.61 -5.83
N GLY A 44 -0.48 -7.29 -6.38
CA GLY A 44 -0.32 -6.56 -7.63
C GLY A 44 -0.48 -7.49 -8.84
N PHE A 45 -1.25 -7.05 -9.82
CA PHE A 45 -1.53 -7.80 -11.04
C PHE A 45 -1.24 -6.93 -12.27
N SER A 46 -0.05 -7.10 -12.86
CA SER A 46 0.40 -6.28 -13.99
C SER A 46 -0.63 -6.26 -15.12
N GLY A 47 -0.98 -5.04 -15.58
CA GLY A 47 -1.95 -4.81 -16.64
C GLY A 47 -3.43 -4.76 -16.20
N TYR A 48 -3.73 -4.89 -14.91
CA TYR A 48 -5.12 -4.87 -14.43
C TYR A 48 -5.67 -3.44 -14.32
N ASN A 49 -6.93 -3.27 -14.71
CA ASN A 49 -7.74 -2.10 -14.37
C ASN A 49 -8.72 -2.45 -13.23
N THR A 50 -9.52 -1.48 -12.80
CA THR A 50 -10.47 -1.65 -11.70
C THR A 50 -11.57 -2.67 -11.99
N GLU A 51 -12.03 -2.81 -13.25
CA GLU A 51 -13.06 -3.79 -13.64
C GLU A 51 -12.60 -5.24 -13.38
N TRP A 52 -11.32 -5.52 -13.60
CA TRP A 52 -10.75 -6.86 -13.36
C TRP A 52 -10.25 -7.02 -11.93
N ALA A 53 -9.75 -5.95 -11.30
CA ALA A 53 -9.25 -6.00 -9.93
C ALA A 53 -10.37 -6.24 -8.90
N ILE A 54 -11.56 -5.66 -9.08
CA ILE A 54 -12.69 -5.80 -8.13
C ILE A 54 -13.10 -7.27 -7.88
N PRO A 55 -13.37 -8.11 -8.90
CA PRO A 55 -13.73 -9.51 -8.65
C PRO A 55 -12.58 -10.35 -8.05
N VAL A 56 -11.32 -9.98 -8.30
CA VAL A 56 -10.16 -10.61 -7.66
C VAL A 56 -10.01 -10.17 -6.21
N PHE A 57 -10.22 -8.89 -5.92
CA PHE A 57 -10.19 -8.33 -4.56
C PHE A 57 -11.14 -9.06 -3.62
N ARG A 58 -12.36 -9.36 -4.08
CA ARG A 58 -13.35 -10.13 -3.31
C ARG A 58 -12.85 -11.51 -2.88
N GLN A 59 -11.97 -12.11 -3.67
CA GLN A 59 -11.37 -13.42 -3.38
C GLN A 59 -10.11 -13.31 -2.51
N CYS A 60 -9.45 -12.15 -2.48
CA CYS A 60 -8.20 -11.96 -1.75
C CYS A 60 -8.39 -11.74 -0.25
N LEU A 61 -9.59 -11.35 0.20
CA LEU A 61 -9.88 -11.09 1.60
C LEU A 61 -10.63 -12.25 2.26
N ALA A 62 -10.25 -12.58 3.48
CA ALA A 62 -10.77 -13.74 4.21
C ALA A 62 -12.26 -13.63 4.63
N THR A 63 -12.83 -12.42 4.67
CA THR A 63 -14.25 -12.21 5.04
C THR A 63 -14.98 -11.35 3.99
N PRO A 64 -15.43 -11.97 2.88
CA PRO A 64 -16.20 -11.27 1.85
C PRO A 64 -17.49 -10.63 2.37
N GLU A 65 -18.15 -11.22 3.38
CA GLU A 65 -19.45 -10.73 3.87
C GLU A 65 -19.38 -9.38 4.60
N LYS A 66 -18.19 -8.95 5.04
CA LYS A 66 -17.99 -7.66 5.73
C LYS A 66 -17.58 -6.52 4.79
N GLN A 67 -17.44 -6.79 3.49
CA GLN A 67 -17.02 -5.78 2.52
C GLN A 67 -18.20 -4.88 2.14
N VAL A 68 -18.15 -3.61 2.54
CA VAL A 68 -19.04 -2.56 2.00
C VAL A 68 -18.33 -1.94 0.80
N LEU A 69 -18.81 -2.22 -0.41
CA LEU A 69 -18.31 -1.56 -1.60
C LEU A 69 -18.96 -0.18 -1.72
N GLY A 70 -18.12 0.85 -1.90
CA GLY A 70 -18.58 2.17 -2.32
C GLY A 70 -19.33 2.09 -3.66
N LYS A 71 -20.21 3.05 -3.92
CA LYS A 71 -20.87 3.14 -5.24
C LYS A 71 -19.81 3.40 -6.30
N ARG A 72 -19.82 2.61 -7.38
CA ARG A 72 -19.01 2.88 -8.56
C ARG A 72 -19.30 4.30 -9.06
N VAL A 73 -18.25 5.08 -9.21
CA VAL A 73 -18.30 6.41 -9.81
C VAL A 73 -17.80 6.28 -11.25
N GLU A 74 -18.69 6.44 -12.23
CA GLU A 74 -18.27 6.53 -13.62
C GLU A 74 -17.77 7.94 -13.91
N ILE A 75 -16.47 8.06 -14.15
CA ILE A 75 -15.80 9.32 -14.44
C ILE A 75 -15.81 9.64 -15.95
N GLY A 76 -16.20 8.68 -16.80
CA GLY A 76 -16.33 8.85 -18.25
C GLY A 76 -15.03 9.19 -18.97
N LEU A 77 -13.88 8.99 -18.33
CA LEU A 77 -12.58 9.28 -18.91
C LEU A 77 -12.12 8.09 -19.79
N PRO A 78 -11.49 8.37 -20.94
CA PRO A 78 -10.84 7.32 -21.72
C PRO A 78 -9.80 6.59 -20.88
N ALA A 79 -9.69 5.28 -21.06
CA ALA A 79 -8.58 4.49 -20.52
C ALA A 79 -7.33 4.73 -21.37
N ASP A 80 -6.85 5.97 -21.35
CA ASP A 80 -5.61 6.38 -22.00
C ASP A 80 -4.52 6.66 -20.95
N ARG A 81 -3.29 6.83 -21.43
CA ARG A 81 -2.12 7.13 -20.60
C ARG A 81 -1.73 8.60 -20.74
N GLU A 82 -2.68 9.47 -21.02
CA GLU A 82 -2.38 10.89 -21.15
C GLU A 82 -2.15 11.52 -19.76
N PHE A 83 -1.18 12.42 -19.70
CA PHE A 83 -0.77 13.09 -18.47
C PHE A 83 -1.95 13.80 -17.79
N GLU A 84 -2.74 14.55 -18.56
CA GLU A 84 -3.92 15.27 -18.04
C GLU A 84 -5.07 14.35 -17.63
N VAL A 85 -5.23 13.21 -18.29
CA VAL A 85 -6.25 12.22 -17.90
C VAL A 85 -5.86 11.57 -16.58
N THR A 86 -4.59 11.19 -16.42
CA THR A 86 -4.06 10.64 -15.17
C THR A 86 -4.26 11.61 -13.99
N ARG A 87 -4.01 12.92 -14.20
CA ARG A 87 -4.28 13.95 -13.18
C ARG A 87 -5.75 14.00 -12.77
N LYS A 88 -6.68 13.97 -13.72
CA LYS A 88 -8.13 13.98 -13.43
C LYS A 88 -8.56 12.74 -12.66
N TYR A 89 -8.00 11.57 -12.98
CA TYR A 89 -8.22 10.34 -12.21
C TYR A 89 -7.71 10.48 -10.77
N ALA A 90 -6.52 11.05 -10.55
CA ALA A 90 -5.98 11.28 -9.21
C ALA A 90 -6.88 12.20 -8.37
N GLU A 91 -7.37 13.31 -8.95
CA GLU A 91 -8.31 14.22 -8.28
C GLU A 91 -9.65 13.52 -7.95
N ALA A 92 -10.17 12.70 -8.87
CA ALA A 92 -11.38 11.93 -8.62
C ALA A 92 -11.19 10.90 -7.48
N ALA A 93 -10.04 10.22 -7.43
CA ALA A 93 -9.72 9.28 -6.36
C ALA A 93 -9.62 9.97 -4.99
N LYS A 94 -9.00 11.16 -4.94
CA LYS A 94 -8.95 12.00 -3.72
C LYS A 94 -10.34 12.39 -3.23
N ALA A 95 -11.22 12.84 -4.13
CA ALA A 95 -12.59 13.21 -3.79
C ALA A 95 -13.40 12.02 -3.24
N VAL A 96 -13.17 10.80 -3.77
CA VAL A 96 -13.79 9.58 -3.22
C VAL A 96 -13.25 9.28 -1.82
N GLY A 97 -11.93 9.36 -1.61
CA GLY A 97 -11.34 9.14 -0.29
C GLY A 97 -11.87 10.10 0.78
N GLU A 98 -11.93 11.40 0.45
CA GLU A 98 -12.53 12.42 1.33
C GLU A 98 -13.99 12.09 1.66
N LYS A 99 -14.79 11.76 0.64
CA LYS A 99 -16.21 11.41 0.83
C LYS A 99 -16.42 10.17 1.70
N GLU A 100 -15.53 9.18 1.61
CA GLU A 100 -15.63 7.94 2.38
C GLU A 100 -14.87 8.02 3.73
N GLY A 101 -14.19 9.14 4.02
CA GLY A 101 -13.39 9.30 5.24
C GLY A 101 -12.16 8.40 5.29
N ILE A 102 -11.60 8.05 4.11
CA ILE A 102 -10.44 7.17 3.99
C ILE A 102 -9.21 8.02 3.58
N PRO A 103 -8.07 7.90 4.29
CA PRO A 103 -6.84 8.59 3.91
C PRO A 103 -6.38 8.25 2.49
N VAL A 104 -5.92 9.26 1.74
CA VAL A 104 -5.43 9.10 0.35
C VAL A 104 -4.03 9.64 0.20
N VAL A 105 -3.14 8.84 -0.38
CA VAL A 105 -1.79 9.25 -0.77
C VAL A 105 -1.80 9.77 -2.21
N ASP A 106 -1.69 11.09 -2.39
CA ASP A 106 -1.60 11.73 -3.71
C ASP A 106 -0.17 11.59 -4.30
N VAL A 107 0.10 10.42 -4.88
CA VAL A 107 1.39 10.12 -5.52
C VAL A 107 1.60 10.95 -6.78
N TRP A 108 0.54 11.23 -7.56
CA TRP A 108 0.64 11.98 -8.80
C TRP A 108 1.21 13.38 -8.55
N THR A 109 0.62 14.12 -7.60
CA THR A 109 1.09 15.46 -7.26
C THR A 109 2.50 15.41 -6.67
N ALA A 110 2.78 14.43 -5.81
CA ALA A 110 4.10 14.31 -5.19
C ALA A 110 5.23 14.06 -6.20
N ILE A 111 5.01 13.20 -7.20
CA ILE A 111 5.98 12.96 -8.27
C ILE A 111 6.08 14.19 -9.18
N TRP A 112 4.96 14.82 -9.53
CA TRP A 112 4.95 16.01 -10.37
C TRP A 112 5.74 17.18 -9.76
N GLU A 113 5.57 17.42 -8.47
CA GLU A 113 6.35 18.41 -7.72
C GLU A 113 7.84 18.02 -7.66
N ALA A 114 8.16 16.75 -7.42
CA ALA A 114 9.53 16.27 -7.37
C ALA A 114 10.25 16.33 -8.74
N ALA A 115 9.47 16.31 -9.83
CA ALA A 115 9.92 16.52 -11.19
C ALA A 115 10.06 18.01 -11.57
N GLY A 116 9.85 18.94 -10.63
CA GLY A 116 9.95 20.38 -10.90
C GLY A 116 8.77 20.94 -11.70
N LYS A 117 7.68 20.17 -11.84
CA LYS A 117 6.54 20.48 -12.69
C LYS A 117 6.92 20.63 -14.17
N GLU A 118 7.86 19.81 -14.62
CA GLU A 118 8.28 19.67 -16.02
C GLU A 118 8.21 18.19 -16.42
N GLN A 119 7.71 17.88 -17.63
CA GLN A 119 7.53 16.50 -18.05
C GLN A 119 8.87 15.78 -18.25
N GLU A 120 9.89 16.51 -18.70
CA GLU A 120 11.26 16.03 -18.84
C GLU A 120 11.81 15.55 -17.49
N GLY A 121 11.44 16.23 -16.39
CA GLY A 121 11.84 15.84 -15.03
C GLY A 121 11.27 14.50 -14.55
N LEU A 122 10.26 13.96 -15.22
CA LEU A 122 9.63 12.68 -14.87
C LEU A 122 10.53 11.47 -15.16
N GLU A 123 11.48 11.58 -16.09
CA GLU A 123 12.39 10.47 -16.46
C GLU A 123 13.22 9.95 -15.28
N LYS A 124 13.42 10.78 -14.25
CA LYS A 124 14.09 10.38 -13.01
C LYS A 124 13.24 9.44 -12.17
N TYR A 125 11.92 9.55 -12.27
CA TYR A 125 10.96 8.85 -11.42
C TYR A 125 10.19 7.75 -12.17
N LEU A 126 10.20 7.76 -13.50
CA LEU A 126 9.53 6.81 -14.38
C LEU A 126 10.53 6.13 -15.33
N ILE A 127 10.44 4.82 -15.49
CA ILE A 127 11.33 4.00 -16.34
C ILE A 127 10.96 4.16 -17.82
N ASP A 128 9.68 3.97 -18.13
CA ASP A 128 9.13 3.93 -19.50
C ASP A 128 8.00 4.95 -19.70
N GLY A 129 7.99 5.99 -18.86
CA GLY A 129 6.90 6.97 -18.79
C GLY A 129 5.69 6.49 -17.98
N LEU A 130 5.73 5.27 -17.41
CA LEU A 130 4.63 4.72 -16.59
C LEU A 130 5.14 4.06 -15.30
N HIS A 131 6.04 3.08 -15.40
CA HIS A 131 6.50 2.32 -14.26
C HIS A 131 7.49 3.12 -13.42
N LEU A 132 7.36 3.07 -12.11
CA LEU A 132 8.21 3.85 -11.22
C LEU A 132 9.64 3.30 -11.19
N THR A 133 10.62 4.21 -11.21
CA THR A 133 11.99 3.89 -10.78
C THR A 133 12.02 3.68 -9.26
N VAL A 134 13.14 3.20 -8.72
CA VAL A 134 13.36 3.18 -7.26
C VAL A 134 13.19 4.57 -6.64
N ALA A 135 13.58 5.64 -7.33
CA ALA A 135 13.36 7.01 -6.86
C ALA A 135 11.87 7.39 -6.84
N GLY A 136 11.09 6.94 -7.84
CA GLY A 136 9.63 7.10 -7.84
C GLY A 136 8.97 6.35 -6.68
N TYR A 137 9.35 5.09 -6.45
CA TYR A 137 8.85 4.31 -5.32
C TYR A 137 9.26 4.88 -3.95
N ASN A 138 10.42 5.54 -3.87
CA ASN A 138 10.81 6.24 -2.64
C ASN A 138 9.79 7.32 -2.27
N ILE A 139 9.29 8.09 -3.24
CA ILE A 139 8.24 9.08 -2.99
C ILE A 139 6.96 8.39 -2.49
N VAL A 140 6.56 7.28 -3.10
CA VAL A 140 5.38 6.51 -2.66
C VAL A 140 5.52 6.08 -1.21
N TYR A 141 6.65 5.48 -0.84
CA TYR A 141 6.89 5.00 0.51
C TYR A 141 6.87 6.14 1.54
N GLU A 142 7.63 7.22 1.31
CA GLU A 142 7.73 8.34 2.26
C GLU A 142 6.37 8.99 2.50
N ARG A 143 5.56 9.14 1.43
CA ARG A 143 4.21 9.69 1.54
C ARG A 143 3.26 8.72 2.26
N LEU A 144 3.33 7.43 1.96
CA LEU A 144 2.49 6.41 2.60
C LEU A 144 2.77 6.32 4.11
N ILE A 145 4.04 6.23 4.51
CA ILE A 145 4.42 6.18 5.92
C ILE A 145 4.03 7.46 6.64
N LYS A 146 4.16 8.62 6.00
CA LYS A 146 3.71 9.89 6.56
C LYS A 146 2.19 9.87 6.84
N VAL A 147 1.38 9.44 5.88
CA VAL A 147 -0.08 9.35 6.06
C VAL A 147 -0.43 8.35 7.17
N ILE A 148 0.21 7.17 7.20
CA ILE A 148 -0.01 6.20 8.28
C ILE A 148 0.33 6.84 9.63
N LYS A 149 1.46 7.53 9.74
CA LYS A 149 1.88 8.16 11.00
C LYS A 149 0.94 9.27 11.48
N GLU A 150 0.42 10.09 10.56
CA GLU A 150 -0.38 11.28 10.90
C GLU A 150 -1.88 10.97 11.04
N GLU A 151 -2.41 10.04 10.24
CA GLU A 151 -3.85 9.76 10.15
C GLU A 151 -4.25 8.39 10.72
N LEU A 152 -3.33 7.43 10.77
CA LEU A 152 -3.55 6.06 11.29
C LEU A 152 -2.44 5.67 12.29
N PRO A 153 -2.16 6.49 13.32
CA PRO A 153 -0.98 6.31 14.18
C PRO A 153 -0.96 4.96 14.91
N GLU A 154 -2.10 4.32 15.12
CA GLU A 154 -2.23 2.97 15.66
C GLU A 154 -1.66 1.89 14.73
N LEU A 155 -1.59 2.15 13.42
CA LEU A 155 -0.98 1.28 12.43
C LEU A 155 0.47 1.67 12.12
N TYR A 156 1.00 2.76 12.68
CA TYR A 156 2.39 3.15 12.43
C TYR A 156 3.36 2.11 13.00
N HIS A 157 4.30 1.64 12.18
CA HIS A 157 5.16 0.51 12.52
C HIS A 157 5.93 0.68 13.85
N GLU A 158 6.31 1.89 14.26
CA GLU A 158 7.00 2.09 15.55
C GLU A 158 6.06 2.02 16.75
N ASN A 159 4.76 2.22 16.55
CA ASN A 159 3.75 2.17 17.61
C ASN A 159 3.15 0.76 17.80
N LEU A 160 3.35 -0.14 16.83
CA LEU A 160 2.82 -1.50 16.86
C LEU A 160 3.65 -2.43 17.75
N PRO A 161 3.01 -3.26 18.61
CA PRO A 161 3.69 -4.31 19.33
C PRO A 161 4.15 -5.43 18.39
N VAL A 162 5.20 -6.14 18.79
CA VAL A 162 5.54 -7.41 18.14
C VAL A 162 4.57 -8.50 18.56
N VAL A 163 4.20 -9.37 17.62
CA VAL A 163 3.21 -10.45 17.80
C VAL A 163 3.70 -11.52 18.79
N PHE A 164 5.02 -11.74 18.83
CA PHE A 164 5.69 -12.62 19.78
C PHE A 164 6.83 -11.88 20.49
N PRO A 165 7.14 -12.24 21.75
CA PRO A 165 8.16 -11.57 22.54
C PRO A 165 9.51 -11.49 21.84
N LEU A 166 10.28 -10.46 22.16
CA LEU A 166 11.71 -10.43 21.86
C LEU A 166 12.43 -11.56 22.62
N TRP A 167 13.55 -12.02 22.06
CA TRP A 167 14.28 -13.17 22.60
C TRP A 167 14.71 -12.98 24.07
N ASP A 168 14.96 -11.74 24.49
CA ASP A 168 15.36 -11.37 25.86
C ASP A 168 14.20 -11.39 26.87
N LYS A 169 12.96 -11.56 26.39
CA LYS A 169 11.75 -11.69 27.21
C LYS A 169 11.24 -13.13 27.32
N ILE A 170 11.95 -14.08 26.71
CA ILE A 170 11.60 -15.51 26.77
C ILE A 170 12.11 -16.09 28.08
N ASP A 171 11.23 -16.76 28.84
CA ASP A 171 11.63 -17.55 30.01
C ASP A 171 12.30 -18.83 29.51
N VAL A 172 13.63 -18.86 29.55
CA VAL A 172 14.42 -20.01 29.07
C VAL A 172 14.14 -21.30 29.86
N ASN A 173 13.63 -21.19 31.09
CA ASN A 173 13.25 -22.35 31.90
C ASN A 173 11.83 -22.84 31.60
N ASN A 174 10.99 -21.98 31.00
CA ASN A 174 9.65 -22.32 30.54
C ASN A 174 9.22 -21.55 29.28
N PRO A 175 9.80 -21.86 28.10
CA PRO A 175 9.63 -21.03 26.91
C PRO A 175 8.18 -20.94 26.42
N LEU A 176 7.43 -22.04 26.52
CA LEU A 176 6.05 -22.12 26.03
C LEU A 176 5.14 -21.09 26.71
N ARG A 177 5.35 -20.83 28.00
CA ARG A 177 4.58 -19.83 28.74
C ARG A 177 4.84 -18.40 28.27
N SER A 178 6.06 -18.12 27.82
CA SER A 178 6.44 -16.78 27.34
C SER A 178 6.09 -16.55 25.87
N LEU A 179 5.89 -17.60 25.07
CA LEU A 179 5.63 -17.53 23.62
C LEU A 179 4.16 -17.31 23.25
N GLU A 180 3.37 -16.75 24.17
CA GLU A 180 1.98 -16.39 23.88
C GLU A 180 1.93 -15.21 22.88
N ARG A 181 0.92 -15.24 22.02
CA ARG A 181 0.67 -14.18 21.04
C ARG A 181 0.18 -12.93 21.76
N THR A 182 0.76 -11.77 21.42
CA THR A 182 0.20 -10.47 21.82
C THR A 182 -1.13 -10.26 21.11
N GLU A 183 -2.21 -10.04 21.87
CA GLU A 183 -3.46 -9.54 21.29
C GLU A 183 -3.27 -8.08 20.87
N VAL A 184 -3.62 -7.76 19.62
CA VAL A 184 -3.55 -6.42 19.02
C VAL A 184 -4.97 -5.91 18.84
#